data_AF-W6JVN6-F1
#
_entry.id   AF-W6JVN6-F1
#
_cell.length_a   1.000
_cell.length_b   1.000
_cell.length_c   1.000
_cell.angle_alpha   90.00
_cell.angle_beta   90.00
_cell.angle_gamma   90.00
#
_symmetry.space_group_name_H-M   'P 1'
#
loop_
_entity.id
_entity.type
_entity.pdbx_description
1 polymer ?
#
loop_
_entity_poly.entity_id
_entity_poly.type
_entity_poly.pdbx_seq_one_letter_code
_entity_poly.pdbx_strand_id
1 'polypeptide(L)'
;MTVDPDDPALDDSRVALFSWYHSSTQPDWPTRNFDPAAVLTPHTRRVMGGDGAVVSWAARQRAKALHVGTYEAAVQNMLRRICDQADPGAQFYLYRVHLKPSVVVRDGWLIDPSNFVGDVALAEVCPDGVDIARYLNYHEDPGGLSVALGRDAIASVQRVAVPVANAWDDQWVCDAAATLEAASVTLVPATGKFSRFMLPSSPRAAEGRKLGAALAARLPTNLQRQYESAAAFEEGDEPLVWARRASALAGLIEDPGLVLKELDGQSHRQV
;
A
#
# COMPACT_ATOMS: atom_id res chain seq x y z
N MET A 1 17.38 -15.37 -0.61
CA MET A 1 16.11 -15.89 -0.08
C MET A 1 15.55 -16.83 -1.14
N THR A 2 14.88 -17.90 -0.73
CA THR A 2 14.16 -18.82 -1.63
C THR A 2 12.73 -18.90 -1.14
N VAL A 3 11.79 -19.21 -2.04
CA VAL A 3 10.41 -19.51 -1.66
C VAL A 3 10.41 -20.70 -0.70
N ASP A 4 9.54 -20.68 0.30
CA ASP A 4 9.27 -21.85 1.15
C ASP A 4 8.75 -22.99 0.28
N PRO A 5 9.42 -24.16 0.24
CA PRO A 5 8.97 -25.31 -0.55
C PRO A 5 7.54 -25.78 -0.23
N ASP A 6 7.05 -25.48 0.99
CA ASP A 6 5.72 -25.83 1.45
C ASP A 6 4.69 -24.70 1.24
N ASP A 7 5.06 -23.59 0.57
CA ASP A 7 4.15 -22.49 0.28
C ASP A 7 2.98 -22.99 -0.57
N PRO A 8 1.72 -22.86 -0.10
CA PRO A 8 0.55 -23.36 -0.80
C PRO A 8 0.29 -22.66 -2.14
N ALA A 9 0.89 -21.49 -2.40
CA ALA A 9 0.85 -20.81 -3.70
C ALA A 9 1.78 -21.43 -4.76
N LEU A 10 2.62 -22.41 -4.39
CA LEU A 10 3.36 -23.23 -5.34
C LEU A 10 2.46 -24.25 -6.07
N ASP A 11 1.26 -24.54 -5.54
CA ASP A 11 0.27 -25.39 -6.22
C ASP A 11 -0.62 -24.56 -7.16
N ASP A 12 -0.42 -24.73 -8.46
CA ASP A 12 -1.14 -24.04 -9.54
C ASP A 12 -2.68 -24.18 -9.39
N SER A 13 -3.15 -25.33 -8.91
CA SER A 13 -4.59 -25.60 -8.76
C SER A 13 -5.23 -24.77 -7.64
N ARG A 14 -4.41 -24.19 -6.75
CA ARG A 14 -4.87 -23.43 -5.58
C ARG A 14 -4.74 -21.93 -5.76
N VAL A 15 -3.92 -21.44 -6.70
CA VAL A 15 -3.67 -20.01 -6.92
C VAL A 15 -4.98 -19.22 -7.10
N ALA A 16 -5.93 -19.76 -7.86
CA ALA A 16 -7.23 -19.12 -8.09
C ALA A 16 -8.18 -19.18 -6.88
N LEU A 17 -7.91 -20.05 -5.89
CA LEU A 17 -8.72 -20.24 -4.69
C LEU A 17 -8.32 -19.28 -3.56
N PHE A 18 -7.13 -18.69 -3.63
CA PHE A 18 -6.68 -17.73 -2.62
C PHE A 18 -7.33 -16.37 -2.79
N SER A 19 -7.48 -15.68 -1.66
CA SER A 19 -7.71 -14.24 -1.65
C SER A 19 -6.37 -13.53 -1.77
N TRP A 20 -6.19 -12.80 -2.85
CA TRP A 20 -5.04 -11.94 -3.07
C TRP A 20 -5.35 -10.51 -2.63
N TYR A 21 -4.34 -9.69 -2.39
CA TYR A 21 -4.53 -8.34 -1.88
C TYR A 21 -3.72 -7.31 -2.65
N HIS A 22 -4.27 -6.09 -2.71
CA HIS A 22 -3.61 -4.94 -3.30
C HIS A 22 -4.01 -3.66 -2.58
N SER A 23 -3.05 -2.75 -2.39
CA SER A 23 -3.30 -1.41 -1.84
C SER A 23 -3.19 -0.35 -2.94
N SER A 24 -4.20 0.49 -3.10
CA SER A 24 -4.20 1.56 -4.09
C SER A 24 -4.83 2.84 -3.56
N THR A 25 -4.44 3.99 -4.10
CA THR A 25 -5.12 5.27 -3.88
C THR A 25 -6.28 5.49 -4.86
N GLN A 26 -6.45 4.62 -5.85
CA GLN A 26 -7.55 4.67 -6.80
C GLN A 26 -8.78 3.95 -6.23
N PRO A 27 -9.93 4.62 -6.03
CA PRO A 27 -11.12 4.03 -5.39
C PRO A 27 -11.83 2.97 -6.25
N ASP A 28 -11.58 2.94 -7.55
CA ASP A 28 -12.21 2.05 -8.53
C ASP A 28 -11.24 1.00 -9.09
N TRP A 29 -10.09 0.80 -8.43
CA TRP A 29 -9.12 -0.21 -8.84
C TRP A 29 -9.70 -1.65 -8.81
N PRO A 30 -9.38 -2.53 -9.77
CA PRO A 30 -8.79 -2.19 -11.05
C PRO A 30 -9.82 -1.45 -11.93
N THR A 31 -9.41 -0.32 -12.50
CA THR A 31 -10.25 0.45 -13.43
C THR A 31 -10.27 -0.28 -14.77
N ARG A 32 -11.47 -0.63 -15.26
CA ARG A 32 -11.69 -1.28 -16.57
C ARG A 32 -11.21 -0.38 -17.71
N ASN A 33 -11.71 0.85 -17.74
CA ASN A 33 -11.40 1.84 -18.78
C ASN A 33 -10.39 2.87 -18.25
N PHE A 34 -9.18 2.42 -17.92
CA PHE A 34 -8.11 3.32 -17.49
C PHE A 34 -7.58 4.10 -18.69
N ASP A 35 -7.68 5.43 -18.66
CA ASP A 35 -6.94 6.32 -19.56
C ASP A 35 -5.76 6.98 -18.84
N PRO A 36 -4.54 6.41 -18.96
CA PRO A 36 -3.35 6.99 -18.37
C PRO A 36 -3.09 8.43 -18.84
N ALA A 37 -3.55 8.80 -20.04
CA ALA A 37 -3.29 10.11 -20.62
C ALA A 37 -4.24 11.22 -20.10
N ALA A 38 -5.32 10.87 -19.41
CA ALA A 38 -6.33 11.81 -18.95
C ALA A 38 -5.77 12.85 -17.96
N VAL A 39 -4.78 12.45 -17.15
CA VAL A 39 -4.15 13.31 -16.14
C VAL A 39 -3.03 14.21 -16.71
N LEU A 40 -2.64 14.02 -17.98
CA LEU A 40 -1.51 14.73 -18.57
C LEU A 40 -1.93 16.12 -19.06
N THR A 41 -1.28 17.16 -18.52
CA THR A 41 -1.47 18.54 -18.98
C THR A 41 -0.96 18.74 -20.41
N PRO A 42 -1.45 19.75 -21.15
CA PRO A 42 -0.91 20.09 -22.47
C PRO A 42 0.61 20.35 -22.47
N HIS A 43 1.14 20.89 -21.36
CA HIS A 43 2.58 21.08 -21.20
C HIS A 43 3.30 19.73 -21.08
N THR A 44 2.84 18.84 -20.20
CA THR A 44 3.40 17.49 -20.04
C THR A 44 3.40 16.71 -21.35
N ARG A 45 2.28 16.75 -22.10
CA ARG A 45 2.17 16.11 -23.42
C ARG A 45 3.23 16.60 -24.41
N ARG A 46 3.54 17.90 -24.41
CA ARG A 46 4.63 18.46 -25.24
C ARG A 46 6.00 17.97 -24.80
N VAL A 47 6.27 17.97 -23.50
CA VAL A 47 7.55 17.49 -22.94
C VAL A 47 7.78 16.01 -23.26
N MET A 48 6.72 15.21 -23.32
CA MET A 48 6.78 13.79 -23.70
C MET A 48 7.01 13.55 -25.20
N GLY A 49 7.08 14.59 -26.04
CA GLY A 49 7.26 14.46 -27.49
C GLY A 49 5.97 14.49 -28.30
N GLY A 50 4.86 14.97 -27.72
CA GLY A 50 3.58 15.15 -28.41
C GLY A 50 2.65 13.94 -28.38
N ASP A 51 1.50 14.05 -29.04
CA ASP A 51 0.39 13.10 -28.89
C ASP A 51 0.74 11.67 -29.32
N GLY A 52 1.58 11.48 -30.34
CA GLY A 52 2.03 10.15 -30.75
C GLY A 52 2.80 9.42 -29.65
N ALA A 53 3.73 10.12 -28.97
CA ALA A 53 4.47 9.57 -27.85
C ALA A 53 3.58 9.31 -26.63
N VAL A 54 2.58 10.17 -26.40
CA VAL A 54 1.57 9.99 -25.34
C VAL A 54 0.72 8.74 -25.60
N VAL A 55 0.29 8.50 -26.85
CA VAL A 55 -0.45 7.28 -27.21
C VAL A 55 0.39 6.03 -26.97
N SER A 56 1.65 6.00 -27.41
CA SER A 56 2.55 4.87 -27.15
C SER A 56 2.81 4.67 -25.66
N TRP A 57 3.02 5.74 -24.89
CA TRP A 57 3.18 5.66 -23.45
C TRP A 57 1.91 5.13 -22.77
N ALA A 58 0.72 5.61 -23.15
CA ALA A 58 -0.55 5.16 -22.59
C ALA A 58 -0.81 3.68 -22.91
N ALA A 59 -0.44 3.22 -24.11
CA ALA A 59 -0.49 1.80 -24.47
C ALA A 59 0.43 0.96 -23.55
N ARG A 60 1.66 1.42 -23.29
CA ARG A 60 2.57 0.74 -22.34
C ARG A 60 1.99 0.69 -20.93
N GLN A 61 1.40 1.79 -20.44
CA GLN A 61 0.77 1.81 -19.11
C GLN A 61 -0.39 0.81 -19.00
N ARG A 62 -1.20 0.67 -20.06
CA ARG A 62 -2.29 -0.33 -20.11
C ARG A 62 -1.77 -1.77 -20.19
N ALA A 63 -0.62 -1.97 -20.81
CA ALA A 63 0.02 -3.28 -20.96
C ALA A 63 0.84 -3.72 -19.74
N LYS A 64 0.87 -2.93 -18.65
CA LYS A 64 1.54 -3.33 -17.40
C LYS A 64 0.77 -4.43 -16.68
N ALA A 65 1.52 -5.36 -16.10
CA ALA A 65 0.96 -6.32 -15.16
C ALA A 65 0.41 -5.58 -13.93
N LEU A 66 -0.67 -6.12 -13.37
CA LEU A 66 -1.09 -5.80 -12.01
C LEU A 66 -0.38 -6.72 -11.04
N HIS A 67 -0.01 -6.16 -9.89
CA HIS A 67 0.68 -6.89 -8.82
C HIS A 67 -0.27 -7.03 -7.64
N VAL A 68 -0.54 -8.26 -7.24
CA VAL A 68 -1.31 -8.59 -6.03
C VAL A 68 -0.51 -9.62 -5.23
N GLY A 69 -0.64 -9.59 -3.91
CA GLY A 69 0.15 -10.45 -3.02
C GLY A 69 -0.65 -10.92 -1.82
N THR A 70 0.07 -11.31 -0.77
CA THR A 70 -0.49 -11.54 0.56
C THR A 70 -1.11 -10.26 1.12
N TYR A 71 -1.90 -10.41 2.18
CA TYR A 71 -2.47 -9.26 2.89
C TYR A 71 -1.34 -8.36 3.41
N GLU A 72 -0.32 -8.99 3.98
CA GLU A 72 0.91 -8.38 4.48
C GLU A 72 1.61 -7.61 3.35
N ALA A 73 1.77 -8.22 2.17
CA ALA A 73 2.36 -7.54 1.01
C ALA A 73 1.61 -6.27 0.62
N ALA A 74 0.28 -6.29 0.65
CA ALA A 74 -0.51 -5.10 0.35
C ALA A 74 -0.34 -4.01 1.42
N VAL A 75 -0.32 -4.36 2.70
CA VAL A 75 -0.14 -3.40 3.81
C VAL A 75 1.27 -2.79 3.79
N GLN A 76 2.32 -3.59 3.58
CA GLN A 76 3.70 -3.08 3.51
C GLN A 76 3.88 -2.17 2.28
N ASN A 77 3.30 -2.52 1.13
CA ASN A 77 3.31 -1.66 -0.06
C ASN A 77 2.64 -0.31 0.22
N MET A 78 1.52 -0.30 0.93
CA MET A 78 0.87 0.94 1.34
C MET A 78 1.80 1.79 2.21
N LEU A 79 2.36 1.24 3.29
CA LEU A 79 3.23 1.97 4.21
C LEU A 79 4.50 2.49 3.51
N ARG A 80 5.11 1.68 2.65
CA ARG A 80 6.24 2.10 1.81
C ARG A 80 5.85 3.27 0.90
N ARG A 81 4.70 3.22 0.24
CA ARG A 81 4.24 4.30 -0.65
C ARG A 81 3.96 5.59 0.10
N ILE A 82 3.39 5.52 1.31
CA ILE A 82 3.21 6.69 2.17
C ILE A 82 4.58 7.31 2.52
N CYS A 83 5.56 6.47 2.89
CA CYS A 83 6.91 6.90 3.27
C CYS A 83 7.72 7.47 2.10
N ASP A 84 7.80 6.74 0.98
CA ASP A 84 8.77 7.01 -0.09
C ASP A 84 8.20 7.86 -1.24
N GLN A 85 6.86 7.92 -1.39
CA GLN A 85 6.20 8.58 -2.52
C GLN A 85 5.36 9.80 -2.12
N ALA A 86 5.46 10.24 -0.85
CA ALA A 86 5.04 11.55 -0.35
C ALA A 86 3.59 11.96 -0.65
N ASP A 87 2.65 11.01 -0.62
CA ASP A 87 1.21 11.29 -0.59
C ASP A 87 0.62 10.95 0.80
N PRO A 88 1.10 11.59 1.90
CA PRO A 88 0.72 11.24 3.27
C PRO A 88 -0.75 11.52 3.58
N GLY A 89 -1.44 12.29 2.73
CA GLY A 89 -2.86 12.61 2.87
C GLY A 89 -3.78 11.81 1.95
N ALA A 90 -3.25 10.97 1.05
CA ALA A 90 -4.11 10.20 0.16
C ALA A 90 -4.92 9.15 0.91
N GLN A 91 -6.19 9.06 0.53
CA GLN A 91 -7.02 7.93 0.90
C GLN A 91 -6.51 6.68 0.20
N PHE A 92 -6.01 5.72 0.98
CA PHE A 92 -5.71 4.38 0.49
C PHE A 92 -6.93 3.47 0.60
N TYR A 93 -6.97 2.47 -0.27
CA TYR A 93 -7.95 1.41 -0.30
C TYR A 93 -7.21 0.08 -0.30
N LEU A 94 -7.70 -0.86 0.51
CA LEU A 94 -7.28 -2.24 0.45
C LEU A 94 -8.31 -3.02 -0.36
N TYR A 95 -7.82 -3.74 -1.36
CA TYR A 95 -8.60 -4.62 -2.19
C TYR A 95 -8.32 -6.06 -1.84
N ARG A 96 -9.37 -6.84 -1.63
CA ARG A 96 -9.32 -8.30 -1.71
C ARG A 96 -9.71 -8.70 -3.13
N VAL A 97 -8.85 -9.48 -3.77
CA VAL A 97 -8.90 -9.81 -5.20
C VAL A 97 -9.14 -11.30 -5.34
N HIS A 98 -10.18 -11.62 -6.10
CA HIS A 98 -10.57 -12.99 -6.43
C HIS A 98 -10.32 -13.22 -7.91
N LEU A 99 -9.57 -14.27 -8.23
CA LEU A 99 -9.20 -14.61 -9.60
C LEU A 99 -10.27 -15.47 -10.26
N LYS A 100 -10.30 -15.49 -11.60
CA LYS A 100 -11.18 -16.41 -12.32
C LYS A 100 -10.72 -17.85 -12.08
N PRO A 101 -11.62 -18.83 -11.91
CA PRO A 101 -11.22 -20.23 -11.80
C PRO A 101 -10.51 -20.78 -13.04
N SER A 102 -10.68 -20.13 -14.19
CA SER A 102 -10.13 -20.54 -15.48
C SER A 102 -8.73 -19.99 -15.79
N VAL A 103 -8.11 -19.27 -14.85
CA VAL A 103 -6.79 -18.66 -15.08
C VAL A 103 -5.73 -19.71 -15.33
N VAL A 104 -4.84 -19.44 -16.28
CA VAL A 104 -3.67 -20.27 -16.54
C VAL A 104 -2.46 -19.69 -15.83
N VAL A 105 -1.90 -20.46 -14.90
CA VAL A 105 -0.71 -20.08 -14.12
C VAL A 105 0.54 -20.46 -14.89
N ARG A 106 1.53 -19.56 -14.91
CA ARG A 106 2.86 -19.85 -15.43
C ARG A 106 3.53 -20.93 -14.59
N ASP A 107 4.15 -21.90 -15.25
CA ASP A 107 4.97 -22.90 -14.58
C ASP A 107 6.14 -22.24 -13.82
N GLY A 108 6.36 -22.71 -12.60
CA GLY A 108 7.33 -22.16 -11.66
C GLY A 108 7.03 -20.74 -11.17
N TRP A 109 8.07 -20.10 -10.62
CA TRP A 109 8.03 -18.75 -10.08
C TRP A 109 9.23 -17.94 -10.56
N LEU A 110 9.07 -16.62 -10.57
CA LEU A 110 10.08 -15.66 -10.99
C LEU A 110 10.76 -15.02 -9.78
N ILE A 111 12.03 -14.69 -9.91
CA ILE A 111 12.64 -13.69 -9.02
C ILE A 111 12.04 -12.34 -9.43
N ASP A 112 11.64 -11.52 -8.44
CA ASP A 112 10.92 -10.26 -8.61
C ASP A 112 11.19 -9.58 -9.98
N PRO A 113 10.23 -9.66 -10.91
CA PRO A 113 10.41 -9.22 -12.29
C PRO A 113 10.38 -7.69 -12.41
N SER A 114 10.07 -6.98 -11.33
CA SER A 114 9.89 -5.53 -11.31
C SER A 114 11.20 -4.82 -11.64
N ASN A 115 11.13 -3.84 -12.55
CA ASN A 115 12.27 -2.98 -12.81
C ASN A 115 12.53 -2.01 -11.64
N PHE A 116 13.53 -1.14 -11.76
CA PHE A 116 13.89 -0.17 -10.70
C PHE A 116 12.76 0.82 -10.32
N VAL A 117 11.69 0.94 -11.12
CA VAL A 117 10.50 1.75 -10.82
C VAL A 117 9.28 0.90 -10.39
N GLY A 118 9.46 -0.40 -10.22
CA GLY A 118 8.39 -1.31 -9.78
C GLY A 118 7.44 -1.76 -10.90
N ASP A 119 7.77 -1.48 -12.17
CA ASP A 119 6.89 -1.79 -13.31
C ASP A 119 7.32 -3.07 -14.03
N VAL A 120 6.34 -3.82 -14.50
CA VAL A 120 6.52 -5.02 -15.33
C VAL A 120 5.56 -5.00 -16.50
N ALA A 121 6.05 -5.23 -17.72
CA ALA A 121 5.17 -5.43 -18.87
C ALA A 121 4.52 -6.81 -18.76
N LEU A 122 3.20 -6.89 -18.92
CA LEU A 122 2.46 -8.14 -18.76
C LEU A 122 3.02 -9.25 -19.68
N ALA A 123 3.32 -8.92 -20.93
CA ALA A 123 3.86 -9.86 -21.91
C ALA A 123 5.25 -10.41 -21.56
N GLU A 124 6.02 -9.75 -20.70
CA GLU A 124 7.35 -10.24 -20.26
C GLU A 124 7.22 -11.36 -19.22
N VAL A 125 6.15 -11.33 -18.42
CA VAL A 125 5.92 -12.28 -17.33
C VAL A 125 4.85 -13.30 -17.63
N CYS A 126 3.86 -12.95 -18.44
CA CYS A 126 2.76 -13.79 -18.87
C CYS A 126 2.82 -13.92 -20.40
N PRO A 127 3.46 -14.97 -20.95
CA PRO A 127 3.43 -15.24 -22.39
C PRO A 127 2.02 -15.60 -22.88
N ASP A 128 1.82 -15.68 -24.19
CA ASP A 128 0.53 -16.00 -24.79
C ASP A 128 -0.08 -17.28 -24.19
N GLY A 129 -1.33 -17.19 -23.73
CA GLY A 129 -2.06 -18.29 -23.09
C GLY A 129 -1.78 -18.46 -21.60
N VAL A 130 -0.97 -17.59 -20.98
CA VAL A 130 -0.74 -17.51 -19.54
C VAL A 130 -1.36 -16.23 -19.00
N ASP A 131 -2.13 -16.35 -17.91
CA ASP A 131 -2.82 -15.22 -17.29
C ASP A 131 -2.04 -14.63 -16.12
N ILE A 132 -1.28 -15.49 -15.41
CA ILE A 132 -0.66 -15.17 -14.12
C ILE A 132 0.76 -15.69 -14.05
N ALA A 133 1.67 -14.90 -13.48
CA ALA A 133 3.01 -15.34 -13.09
C ALA A 133 3.25 -15.10 -11.59
N ARG A 134 3.70 -16.13 -10.89
CA ARG A 134 4.16 -16.02 -9.50
C ARG A 134 5.54 -15.41 -9.45
N TYR A 135 5.80 -14.61 -8.43
CA TYR A 135 7.14 -14.11 -8.15
C TYR A 135 7.43 -14.02 -6.66
N LEU A 136 8.70 -14.23 -6.31
CA LEU A 136 9.21 -14.07 -4.95
C LEU A 136 9.28 -12.57 -4.63
N ASN A 137 8.53 -12.16 -3.61
CA ASN A 137 8.49 -10.78 -3.15
C ASN A 137 9.72 -10.48 -2.29
N TYR A 138 10.47 -9.43 -2.64
CA TYR A 138 11.62 -8.95 -1.88
C TYR A 138 11.33 -7.63 -1.15
N HIS A 139 10.33 -6.89 -1.58
CA HIS A 139 10.13 -5.51 -1.20
C HIS A 139 9.04 -5.33 -0.14
N GLU A 140 7.94 -6.08 -0.25
CA GLU A 140 6.75 -5.85 0.59
C GLU A 140 6.27 -7.09 1.36
N ASP A 141 6.91 -8.24 1.21
CA ASP A 141 6.74 -9.39 2.10
C ASP A 141 7.90 -10.36 1.88
N PRO A 142 9.10 -10.06 2.43
CA PRO A 142 10.31 -10.75 2.04
C PRO A 142 10.21 -12.25 2.28
N GLY A 143 10.22 -13.04 1.20
CA GLY A 143 10.08 -14.49 1.26
C GLY A 143 8.72 -15.03 0.79
N GLY A 144 7.69 -14.18 0.76
CA GLY A 144 6.35 -14.55 0.29
C GLY A 144 6.22 -14.55 -1.23
N LEU A 145 5.24 -15.30 -1.74
CA LEU A 145 4.85 -15.26 -3.14
C LEU A 145 3.78 -14.20 -3.40
N SER A 146 4.02 -13.39 -4.43
CA SER A 146 3.04 -12.50 -5.04
C SER A 146 2.76 -12.96 -6.48
N VAL A 147 1.75 -12.37 -7.11
CA VAL A 147 1.39 -12.68 -8.50
C VAL A 147 1.29 -11.42 -9.35
N ALA A 148 1.86 -11.51 -10.55
CA ALA A 148 1.71 -10.55 -11.63
C ALA A 148 0.66 -11.08 -12.61
N LEU A 149 -0.32 -10.26 -12.96
CA LEU A 149 -1.47 -10.70 -13.75
C LEU A 149 -2.05 -9.61 -14.66
N GLY A 150 -2.77 -10.03 -15.70
CA GLY A 150 -3.61 -9.15 -16.50
C GLY A 150 -4.93 -8.82 -15.80
N ARG A 151 -5.56 -7.68 -16.14
CA ARG A 151 -6.88 -7.30 -15.58
C ARG A 151 -7.93 -8.38 -15.82
N ASP A 152 -7.87 -9.04 -16.97
CA ASP A 152 -8.81 -10.07 -17.36
C ASP A 152 -8.69 -11.36 -16.53
N ALA A 153 -7.62 -11.54 -15.75
CA ALA A 153 -7.49 -12.66 -14.81
C ALA A 153 -8.36 -12.48 -13.55
N ILE A 154 -8.77 -11.24 -13.25
CA ILE A 154 -9.55 -10.92 -12.05
C ILE A 154 -11.04 -11.20 -12.31
N ALA A 155 -11.67 -11.95 -11.41
CA ALA A 155 -13.11 -12.16 -11.43
C ALA A 155 -13.83 -11.02 -10.70
N SER A 156 -13.42 -10.76 -9.46
CA SER A 156 -14.05 -9.73 -8.63
C SER A 156 -13.10 -9.15 -7.59
N VAL A 157 -13.49 -8.00 -7.06
CA VAL A 157 -12.80 -7.37 -5.94
C VAL A 157 -13.79 -6.94 -4.85
N GLN A 158 -13.34 -7.02 -3.61
CA GLN A 158 -13.93 -6.33 -2.45
C GLN A 158 -13.00 -5.19 -2.05
N ARG A 159 -13.53 -4.13 -1.45
CA ARG A 159 -12.76 -2.91 -1.15
C ARG A 159 -13.14 -2.32 0.20
N VAL A 160 -12.13 -1.97 0.98
CA VAL A 160 -12.30 -1.11 2.17
C VAL A 160 -11.40 0.12 2.07
N ALA A 161 -11.85 1.23 2.64
CA ALA A 161 -11.00 2.39 2.85
C ALA A 161 -10.04 2.12 4.02
N VAL A 162 -8.81 2.61 3.92
CA VAL A 162 -7.76 2.43 4.93
C VAL A 162 -7.30 3.80 5.44
N PRO A 163 -7.25 4.04 6.76
CA PRO A 163 -7.62 3.12 7.84
C PRO A 163 -9.13 2.78 7.86
N VAL A 164 -9.46 1.56 8.30
CA VAL A 164 -10.85 1.12 8.46
C VAL A 164 -11.50 1.92 9.58
N ALA A 165 -12.72 2.41 9.35
CA ALA A 165 -13.45 3.18 10.35
C ALA A 165 -13.71 2.32 11.59
N ASN A 166 -13.46 2.89 12.78
CA ASN A 166 -13.61 2.25 14.08
C ASN A 166 -12.69 1.04 14.33
N ALA A 167 -11.66 0.84 13.51
CA ALA A 167 -10.65 -0.20 13.71
C ALA A 167 -9.44 0.33 14.51
N TRP A 168 -9.69 1.08 15.59
CA TRP A 168 -8.66 1.61 16.48
C TRP A 168 -8.89 1.14 17.92
N ASP A 169 -7.85 1.23 18.74
CA ASP A 169 -7.93 1.01 20.18
C ASP A 169 -8.48 2.27 20.86
N ASP A 170 -9.76 2.25 21.25
CA ASP A 170 -10.45 3.39 21.87
C ASP A 170 -9.75 3.91 23.13
N GLN A 171 -9.17 3.01 23.94
CA GLN A 171 -8.50 3.39 25.17
C GLN A 171 -7.19 4.11 24.84
N TRP A 172 -6.36 3.52 23.97
CA TRP A 172 -5.11 4.14 23.54
C TRP A 172 -5.35 5.49 22.85
N VAL A 173 -6.38 5.58 22.00
CA VAL A 173 -6.75 6.83 21.30
C VAL A 173 -7.11 7.94 22.29
N CYS A 174 -7.94 7.64 23.29
CA CYS A 174 -8.32 8.61 24.31
C CYS A 174 -7.10 9.11 25.10
N ASP A 175 -6.24 8.20 25.54
CA ASP A 175 -5.05 8.53 26.34
C ASP A 175 -4.01 9.33 25.53
N ALA A 176 -3.79 8.95 24.27
CA ALA A 176 -2.90 9.64 23.35
C ALA A 176 -3.39 11.06 23.05
N ALA A 177 -4.68 11.21 22.74
CA ALA A 177 -5.28 12.52 22.48
C ALA A 177 -5.16 13.45 23.71
N ALA A 178 -5.51 12.96 24.90
CA ALA A 178 -5.40 13.72 26.14
C ALA A 178 -3.95 14.16 26.42
N THR A 179 -2.98 13.27 26.17
CA THR A 179 -1.54 13.57 26.31
C THR A 179 -1.10 14.71 25.39
N LEU A 180 -1.55 14.69 24.13
CA LEU A 180 -1.22 15.72 23.14
C LEU A 180 -1.93 17.05 23.42
N GLU A 181 -3.19 17.01 23.84
CA GLU A 181 -3.96 18.22 24.19
C GLU A 181 -3.35 18.96 25.38
N ALA A 182 -2.87 18.22 26.40
CA ALA A 182 -2.18 18.78 27.56
C ALA A 182 -0.82 19.38 27.23
N ALA A 183 -0.19 18.95 26.12
CA ALA A 183 1.11 19.45 25.70
C ALA A 183 1.02 20.83 25.02
N SER A 184 2.01 21.68 25.29
CA SER A 184 2.09 23.02 24.70
C SER A 184 2.32 22.97 23.19
N VAL A 185 1.64 23.87 22.48
CA VAL A 185 1.84 24.15 21.05
C VAL A 185 2.89 25.22 20.77
N THR A 186 3.43 25.85 21.82
CA THR A 186 4.44 26.90 21.65
C THR A 186 5.71 26.28 21.06
N LEU A 187 6.09 26.75 19.87
CA LEU A 187 7.29 26.29 19.18
C LEU A 187 8.54 26.63 20.01
N VAL A 188 9.39 25.63 20.21
CA VAL A 188 10.69 25.80 20.83
C VAL A 188 11.74 25.91 19.72
N PRO A 189 12.55 26.99 19.68
CA PRO A 189 13.62 27.13 18.69
C PRO A 189 14.61 25.98 18.80
N ALA A 190 15.06 25.46 17.65
CA ALA A 190 16.16 24.52 17.62
C ALA A 190 17.42 25.16 18.21
N THR A 191 18.06 24.50 19.18
CA THR A 191 19.32 24.95 19.80
C THR A 191 20.49 24.06 19.33
N GLY A 192 21.70 24.63 19.21
CA GLY A 192 22.92 23.89 18.87
C GLY A 192 23.50 24.17 17.47
N LYS A 193 24.65 23.56 17.16
CA LYS A 193 25.46 23.83 15.94
C LYS A 193 24.74 23.56 14.61
N PHE A 194 23.67 22.76 14.62
CA PHE A 194 22.87 22.41 13.45
C PHE A 194 21.46 23.02 13.47
N SER A 195 21.19 23.98 14.37
CA SER A 195 19.86 24.61 14.51
C SER A 195 19.32 25.19 13.21
N ARG A 196 20.20 25.71 12.33
CA ARG A 196 19.82 26.25 11.00
C ARG A 196 19.22 25.21 10.05
N PHE A 197 19.37 23.92 10.32
CA PHE A 197 18.84 22.83 9.51
C PHE A 197 17.67 22.10 10.19
N MET A 198 17.28 22.51 11.40
CA MET A 198 16.18 21.89 12.14
C MET A 198 14.98 22.83 12.20
N LEU A 199 13.81 22.29 11.88
CA LEU A 199 12.55 22.98 12.06
C LEU A 199 12.27 23.13 13.57
N PRO A 200 11.82 24.31 14.04
CA PRO A 200 11.28 24.45 15.39
C PRO A 200 10.16 23.43 15.62
N SER A 201 10.09 22.86 16.82
CA SER A 201 9.06 21.88 17.17
C SER A 201 8.46 22.23 18.52
N SER A 202 7.15 22.03 18.66
CA SER A 202 6.42 22.17 19.91
C SER A 202 6.62 20.93 20.80
N PRO A 203 6.45 21.07 22.13
CA PRO A 203 6.35 19.93 23.03
C PRO A 203 5.28 18.92 22.59
N ARG A 204 4.15 19.40 22.05
CA ARG A 204 3.10 18.52 21.50
C ARG A 204 3.61 17.63 20.37
N ALA A 205 4.29 18.18 19.38
CA ALA A 205 4.83 17.36 18.31
C ALA A 205 5.94 16.41 18.78
N ALA A 206 6.69 16.79 19.81
CA ALA A 206 7.64 15.88 20.45
C ALA A 206 6.93 14.69 21.13
N GLU A 207 5.82 14.91 21.83
CA GLU A 207 5.00 13.84 22.40
C GLU A 207 4.35 12.97 21.30
N GLY A 208 3.84 13.58 20.22
CA GLY A 208 3.29 12.84 19.08
C GLY A 208 4.31 11.89 18.44
N ARG A 209 5.56 12.34 18.27
CA ARG A 209 6.66 11.48 17.81
C ARG A 209 6.94 10.32 18.76
N LYS A 210 6.93 10.55 20.08
CA LYS A 210 7.15 9.48 21.07
C LYS A 210 6.03 8.45 21.04
N LEU A 211 4.78 8.88 20.96
CA LEU A 211 3.61 8.01 20.86
C LEU A 211 3.63 7.19 19.57
N GLY A 212 3.94 7.82 18.43
CA GLY A 212 4.11 7.14 17.15
C GLY A 212 5.22 6.08 17.18
N ALA A 213 6.40 6.43 17.73
CA ALA A 213 7.51 5.49 17.90
C ALA A 213 7.16 4.33 18.87
N ALA A 214 6.37 4.59 19.91
CA ALA A 214 5.91 3.54 20.83
C ALA A 214 4.97 2.55 20.14
N LEU A 215 4.09 3.01 19.24
CA LEU A 215 3.30 2.12 18.39
C LEU A 215 4.20 1.35 17.41
N ALA A 216 5.15 2.03 16.76
CA ALA A 216 6.08 1.39 15.83
C ALA A 216 6.88 0.26 16.47
N ALA A 217 7.34 0.45 17.71
CA ALA A 217 8.13 -0.54 18.44
C ALA A 217 7.41 -1.87 18.69
N ARG A 218 6.07 -1.91 18.58
CA ARG A 218 5.26 -3.13 18.69
C ARG A 218 5.25 -3.94 17.38
N LEU A 219 5.58 -3.30 16.26
CA LEU A 219 5.53 -3.88 14.92
C LEU A 219 6.83 -4.61 14.57
N PRO A 220 6.80 -5.54 13.59
CA PRO A 220 8.01 -6.15 13.04
C PRO A 220 9.07 -5.11 12.65
N THR A 221 10.34 -5.40 12.95
CA THR A 221 11.45 -4.43 12.80
C THR A 221 11.56 -3.84 11.40
N ASN A 222 11.28 -4.63 10.36
CA ASN A 222 11.30 -4.17 8.97
C ASN A 222 10.21 -3.14 8.63
N LEU A 223 9.15 -3.01 9.45
CA LEU A 223 8.02 -2.11 9.22
C LEU A 223 8.07 -0.84 10.05
N GLN A 224 8.84 -0.83 11.15
CA GLN A 224 8.84 0.27 12.12
C GLN A 224 9.08 1.62 11.47
N ARG A 225 10.11 1.73 10.61
CA ARG A 225 10.43 2.99 9.91
C ARG A 225 9.31 3.48 8.99
N GLN A 226 8.72 2.59 8.19
CA GLN A 226 7.66 2.97 7.25
C GLN A 226 6.39 3.35 8.00
N TYR A 227 6.08 2.62 9.08
CA TYR A 227 4.98 2.95 9.97
C TYR A 227 5.19 4.30 10.67
N GLU A 228 6.37 4.57 11.24
CA GLU A 228 6.68 5.87 11.86
C GLU A 228 6.48 7.03 10.90
N SER A 229 6.87 6.84 9.64
CA SER A 229 6.64 7.84 8.59
C SER A 229 5.15 8.02 8.29
N ALA A 230 4.37 6.93 8.24
CA ALA A 230 2.94 6.98 7.93
C ALA A 230 2.08 7.50 9.09
N ALA A 231 2.51 7.26 10.33
CA ALA A 231 1.86 7.70 11.56
C ALA A 231 2.50 8.96 12.15
N ALA A 232 3.30 9.70 11.38
CA ALA A 232 3.94 10.92 11.84
C ALA A 232 2.90 11.93 12.33
N PHE A 233 3.17 12.56 13.48
CA PHE A 233 2.41 13.69 13.99
C PHE A 233 3.07 14.99 13.51
N GLU A 234 2.31 15.82 12.82
CA GLU A 234 2.76 17.13 12.32
C GLU A 234 2.25 18.28 13.18
N GLU A 235 2.95 19.41 13.13
CA GLU A 235 2.51 20.62 13.82
C GLU A 235 1.15 21.06 13.27
N GLY A 236 0.16 21.21 14.14
CA GLY A 236 -1.21 21.58 13.76
C GLY A 236 -2.14 20.41 13.50
N ASP A 237 -1.66 19.16 13.55
CA ASP A 237 -2.52 17.99 13.56
C ASP A 237 -3.52 18.05 14.72
N GLU A 238 -4.76 17.64 14.45
CA GLU A 238 -5.78 17.48 15.47
C GLU A 238 -5.51 16.17 16.24
N PRO A 239 -5.28 16.21 17.57
CA PRO A 239 -4.86 15.06 18.36
C PRO A 239 -5.72 13.81 18.20
N LEU A 240 -7.04 13.95 18.21
CA LEU A 240 -7.95 12.81 18.16
C LEU A 240 -7.97 12.14 16.78
N VAL A 241 -8.01 12.93 15.71
CA VAL A 241 -7.93 12.47 14.32
C VAL A 241 -6.59 11.77 14.07
N TRP A 242 -5.48 12.36 14.51
CA TRP A 242 -4.18 11.72 14.39
C TRP A 242 -4.12 10.41 15.17
N ALA A 243 -4.57 10.38 16.43
CA ALA A 243 -4.50 9.19 17.27
C ALA A 243 -5.34 8.04 16.67
N ARG A 244 -6.55 8.33 16.18
CA ARG A 244 -7.37 7.34 15.47
C ARG A 244 -6.66 6.80 14.23
N ARG A 245 -6.06 7.67 13.41
CA ARG A 245 -5.32 7.27 12.21
C ARG A 245 -4.14 6.37 12.58
N ALA A 246 -3.30 6.80 13.52
CA ALA A 246 -2.12 6.06 13.95
C ALA A 246 -2.49 4.67 14.51
N SER A 247 -3.44 4.63 15.46
CA SER A 247 -3.91 3.36 16.04
C SER A 247 -4.51 2.42 14.99
N ALA A 248 -5.33 2.95 14.07
CA ALA A 248 -5.93 2.11 13.04
C ALA A 248 -4.93 1.60 12.00
N LEU A 249 -3.86 2.37 11.69
CA LEU A 249 -2.76 1.88 10.86
C LEU A 249 -1.98 0.75 11.55
N ALA A 250 -1.75 0.84 12.86
CA ALA A 250 -1.12 -0.25 13.62
C ALA A 250 -2.02 -1.50 13.64
N GLY A 251 -3.33 -1.30 13.79
CA GLY A 251 -4.33 -2.36 13.75
C GLY A 251 -4.33 -3.18 12.47
N LEU A 252 -3.95 -2.61 11.31
CA LEU A 252 -3.78 -3.38 10.07
C LEU A 252 -2.74 -4.51 10.22
N ILE A 253 -1.74 -4.34 11.08
CA ILE A 253 -0.64 -5.29 11.25
C ILE A 253 -0.89 -6.19 12.46
N GLU A 254 -1.35 -5.59 13.57
CA GLU A 254 -1.49 -6.30 14.84
C GLU A 254 -2.78 -7.11 14.95
N ASP A 255 -3.86 -6.66 14.30
CA ASP A 255 -5.15 -7.34 14.27
C ASP A 255 -5.79 -7.27 12.87
N PRO A 256 -5.23 -8.01 11.88
CA PRO A 256 -5.78 -8.04 10.53
C PRO A 256 -7.21 -8.58 10.50
N GLY A 257 -7.65 -9.31 11.54
CA GLY A 257 -8.99 -9.90 11.62
C GLY A 257 -10.12 -8.88 11.52
N LEU A 258 -9.95 -7.68 12.10
CA LEU A 258 -10.94 -6.60 11.99
C LEU A 258 -11.12 -6.12 10.54
N VAL A 259 -10.02 -5.94 9.82
CA VAL A 259 -10.01 -5.49 8.42
C VAL A 259 -10.58 -6.58 7.50
N LEU A 260 -10.21 -7.83 7.75
CA LEU A 260 -10.71 -8.97 6.99
C LEU A 260 -12.22 -9.17 7.20
N LYS A 261 -12.71 -8.98 8.43
CA LYS A 261 -14.14 -9.00 8.73
C LYS A 261 -14.89 -7.87 8.04
N GLU A 262 -14.32 -6.67 8.02
CA GLU A 262 -14.92 -5.55 7.27
C GLU A 262 -14.99 -5.87 5.78
N LEU A 263 -13.93 -6.45 5.21
CA LEU A 263 -13.91 -6.92 3.82
C LEU A 263 -14.97 -8.01 3.56
N ASP A 264 -15.19 -8.94 4.49
CA ASP A 264 -16.24 -9.98 4.36
C ASP A 264 -17.64 -9.37 4.22
N GLY A 265 -17.87 -8.19 4.81
CA GLY A 265 -19.12 -7.44 4.69
C GLY A 265 -19.28 -6.67 3.37
N GLN A 266 -18.23 -6.56 2.56
CA GLN A 266 -18.25 -5.78 1.32
C GLN A 266 -18.77 -6.59 0.13
N SER A 267 -19.56 -5.94 -0.72
CA SER A 267 -20.03 -6.51 -1.98
C SER A 267 -18.89 -6.80 -2.95
N HIS A 268 -19.01 -7.90 -3.70
CA HIS A 268 -18.08 -8.24 -4.77
C HIS A 268 -18.37 -7.42 -6.03
N ARG A 269 -17.45 -6.54 -6.42
CA ARG A 269 -17.50 -5.83 -7.69
C ARG A 269 -16.85 -6.69 -8.77
N GLN A 270 -17.61 -7.02 -9.82
CA GLN A 270 -17.08 -7.73 -10.98
C GLN A 270 -16.12 -6.84 -11.78
N VAL A 271 -15.02 -7.44 -12.25
CA VAL A 271 -13.97 -6.79 -13.06
C VAL A 271 -14.05 -7.18 -14.52
#